data_AF-A0A816AU35-F1
#
_entry.id   AF-A0A816AU35-F1
#
_cell.length_a   1.000
_cell.length_b   1.000
_cell.length_c   1.000
_cell.angle_alpha   90.00
_cell.angle_beta   90.00
_cell.angle_gamma   90.00
#
_symmetry.space_group_name_H-M   'P 1'
#
loop_
_entity.id
_entity.type
_entity.pdbx_description
1 polymer ?
#
loop_
_entity_poly.entity_id
_entity_poly.type
_entity_poly.pdbx_seq_one_letter_code
_entity_poly.pdbx_strand_id
1 'polypeptide(L)'
;MLRIITFLVIATFAICERQAPPPYPLWPDGFKTEAIVTAFDEDNQPHVHRSLFYYAYTNVTPSGKWHGLERHDHFGYCYGWAVNQSSCTILITENVYVVASNLCCIALPGNFGVPRDWLKSATWLGIEQIHGRNVDHWYAWEHEYWSEVDEPRNGVRYSGPNFKTPRQFTDYDAWEVVPQDPTLFDLPKDTDCSQPCS
;
A
#
# COMPACT_ATOMS: atom_id res chain seq x y z
N MET A 1 51.56 -17.59 52.40
CA MET A 1 51.24 -17.87 50.98
C MET A 1 49.92 -17.22 50.65
N LEU A 2 49.93 -16.08 49.95
CA LEU A 2 48.73 -15.34 49.58
C LEU A 2 48.34 -15.75 48.15
N ARG A 3 47.16 -16.38 47.97
CA ARG A 3 46.63 -16.74 46.65
C ARG A 3 45.77 -15.58 46.15
N ILE A 4 46.29 -14.83 45.18
CA ILE A 4 45.52 -13.82 44.44
C ILE A 4 44.65 -14.59 43.43
N ILE A 5 43.34 -14.57 43.63
CA ILE A 5 42.35 -15.10 42.69
C ILE A 5 42.01 -13.96 41.73
N THR A 6 42.58 -13.99 40.53
CA THR A 6 42.24 -13.04 39.46
C THR A 6 40.91 -13.45 38.84
N PHE A 7 39.85 -12.69 39.12
CA PHE A 7 38.58 -12.83 38.42
C PHE A 7 38.68 -12.18 37.04
N LEU A 8 38.69 -12.99 35.99
CA LEU A 8 38.60 -12.53 34.61
C LEU A 8 37.13 -12.16 34.32
N VAL A 9 36.84 -10.86 34.32
CA VAL A 9 35.54 -10.34 33.86
C VAL A 9 35.55 -10.37 32.34
N ILE A 10 34.95 -11.40 31.75
CA ILE A 10 34.69 -11.44 30.31
C ILE A 10 33.49 -10.53 30.05
N ALA A 11 33.76 -9.28 29.68
CA ALA A 11 32.75 -8.39 29.15
C ALA A 11 32.35 -8.89 27.75
N THR A 12 31.26 -9.65 27.68
CA THR A 12 30.60 -9.96 26.40
C THR A 12 29.99 -8.66 25.88
N PHE A 13 30.74 -7.96 25.02
CA PHE A 13 30.15 -6.95 24.17
C PHE A 13 29.17 -7.68 23.25
N ALA A 14 27.87 -7.50 23.50
CA ALA A 14 26.85 -7.88 22.53
C ALA A 14 27.13 -7.03 21.29
N ILE A 15 27.81 -7.64 20.32
CA ILE A 15 27.93 -7.09 18.98
C ILE A 15 26.50 -7.10 18.46
N CYS A 16 25.86 -5.94 18.49
CA CYS A 16 24.60 -5.73 17.81
C CYS A 16 24.94 -5.78 16.33
N GLU A 17 24.97 -6.99 15.79
CA GLU A 17 25.18 -7.23 14.36
C GLU A 17 23.98 -6.57 13.69
N ARG A 18 24.21 -5.41 13.06
CA ARG A 18 23.17 -4.76 12.27
C ARG A 18 22.79 -5.73 11.17
N GLN A 19 21.63 -6.35 11.31
CA GLN A 19 21.05 -7.16 10.27
C GLN A 19 20.93 -6.28 9.02
N ALA A 20 21.54 -6.73 7.92
CA ALA A 20 21.39 -6.04 6.65
C ALA A 20 19.89 -6.03 6.28
N PRO A 21 19.37 -4.94 5.70
CA PRO A 21 17.99 -4.92 5.24
C PRO A 21 17.78 -6.03 4.21
N PRO A 22 16.62 -6.68 4.19
CA PRO A 22 16.29 -7.66 3.17
C PRO A 22 16.16 -6.98 1.80
N PRO A 23 16.05 -7.74 0.70
CA PRO A 23 15.69 -7.19 -0.60
C PRO A 23 14.35 -6.43 -0.55
N TYR A 24 14.24 -5.34 -1.31
CA TYR A 24 12.97 -4.62 -1.44
C TYR A 24 11.91 -5.54 -2.07
N PRO A 25 10.68 -5.58 -1.54
CA PRO A 25 9.59 -6.27 -2.20
C PRO A 25 9.30 -5.58 -3.55
N LEU A 26 9.06 -6.40 -4.57
CA LEU A 26 8.64 -5.93 -5.89
C LEU A 26 7.23 -6.40 -6.14
N TRP A 27 6.35 -5.49 -6.55
CA TRP A 27 5.05 -5.92 -7.03
C TRP A 27 5.22 -6.75 -8.32
N PRO A 28 4.37 -7.75 -8.57
CA PRO A 28 4.37 -8.47 -9.85
C PRO A 28 3.81 -7.58 -10.98
N ASP A 29 3.96 -8.01 -12.24
CA ASP A 29 3.43 -7.26 -13.41
C ASP A 29 1.91 -7.12 -13.41
N GLY A 30 1.21 -8.01 -12.71
CA GLY A 30 -0.22 -7.90 -12.50
C GLY A 30 -0.65 -8.71 -11.30
N PHE A 31 -1.61 -8.18 -10.54
CA PHE A 31 -2.24 -8.91 -9.47
C PHE A 31 -3.65 -8.40 -9.21
N LYS A 32 -4.42 -9.27 -8.55
CA LYS A 32 -5.66 -8.92 -7.85
C LYS A 32 -5.49 -9.34 -6.39
N THR A 33 -6.01 -8.55 -5.46
CA THR A 33 -6.03 -8.90 -4.04
C THR A 33 -7.30 -8.36 -3.39
N GLU A 34 -7.82 -9.08 -2.40
CA GLU A 34 -8.87 -8.54 -1.54
C GLU A 34 -8.23 -7.74 -0.42
N ALA A 35 -8.96 -6.83 0.18
CA ALA A 35 -8.47 -6.16 1.37
C ALA A 35 -9.61 -5.72 2.30
N ILE A 36 -9.26 -5.59 3.57
CA ILE A 36 -10.05 -4.85 4.54
C ILE A 36 -9.40 -3.49 4.74
N VAL A 37 -10.15 -2.43 4.47
CA VAL A 37 -9.69 -1.06 4.67
C VAL A 37 -10.33 -0.53 5.94
N THR A 38 -9.51 0.00 6.83
CA THR A 38 -9.95 0.80 7.98
C THR A 38 -9.60 2.25 7.69
N ALA A 39 -10.62 3.05 7.40
CA ALA A 39 -10.49 4.48 7.17
C ALA A 39 -11.24 5.27 8.25
N PHE A 40 -11.00 6.58 8.32
CA PHE A 40 -11.62 7.45 9.30
C PHE A 40 -12.23 8.66 8.61
N ASP A 41 -13.41 9.06 9.05
CA ASP A 41 -14.06 10.30 8.60
C ASP A 41 -13.51 11.54 9.32
N GLU A 42 -14.11 12.70 9.08
CA GLU A 42 -13.71 13.98 9.68
C GLU A 42 -13.91 14.02 11.20
N ASP A 43 -14.81 13.19 11.73
CA ASP A 43 -15.11 13.04 13.15
C ASP A 43 -14.27 11.92 13.82
N ASN A 44 -13.28 11.39 13.09
CA ASN A 44 -12.44 10.25 13.49
C ASN A 44 -13.24 8.98 13.81
N GLN A 45 -14.43 8.79 13.25
CA GLN A 45 -15.14 7.53 13.36
C GLN A 45 -14.53 6.50 12.41
N PRO A 46 -14.21 5.28 12.89
CA PRO A 46 -13.68 4.23 12.04
C PRO A 46 -14.76 3.68 11.11
N HIS A 47 -14.41 3.55 9.84
CA HIS A 47 -15.17 2.85 8.83
C HIS A 47 -14.32 1.68 8.33
N VAL A 48 -14.83 0.46 8.55
CA VAL A 48 -14.17 -0.78 8.13
C VAL A 48 -14.95 -1.38 6.98
N HIS A 49 -14.32 -1.54 5.82
CA HIS A 49 -14.98 -1.98 4.62
C HIS A 49 -14.12 -2.91 3.77
N ARG A 50 -14.78 -3.76 2.99
CA ARG A 50 -14.09 -4.66 2.05
C ARG A 50 -13.75 -3.91 0.78
N SER A 51 -12.63 -4.27 0.17
CA SER A 51 -12.17 -3.70 -1.08
C SER A 51 -11.56 -4.77 -1.98
N LEU A 52 -11.59 -4.54 -3.30
CA LEU A 52 -10.84 -5.31 -4.29
C LEU A 52 -9.83 -4.40 -4.96
N PHE A 53 -8.57 -4.82 -4.97
CA PHE A 53 -7.46 -4.10 -5.56
C PHE A 53 -6.98 -4.86 -6.79
N TYR A 54 -6.81 -4.12 -7.89
CA TYR A 54 -6.21 -4.63 -9.13
C TYR A 54 -5.02 -3.76 -9.50
N TYR A 55 -3.97 -4.40 -9.99
CA TYR A 55 -2.77 -3.73 -10.45
C TYR A 55 -2.35 -4.30 -11.80
N ALA A 56 -1.99 -3.42 -12.72
CA ALA A 56 -1.36 -3.79 -13.98
C ALA A 56 -0.17 -2.88 -14.26
N TYR A 57 1.01 -3.46 -14.32
CA TYR A 57 2.20 -2.72 -14.70
C TYR A 57 2.20 -2.39 -16.18
N THR A 58 2.41 -1.12 -16.51
CA THR A 58 2.57 -0.66 -17.89
C THR A 58 3.97 -0.09 -18.07
N ASN A 59 4.70 -0.57 -19.06
CA ASN A 59 6.06 -0.10 -19.33
C ASN A 59 6.10 1.34 -19.84
N VAL A 60 4.97 1.92 -20.27
CA VAL A 60 4.95 3.18 -21.02
C VAL A 60 3.64 3.94 -20.79
N THR A 61 3.69 5.07 -20.11
CA THR A 61 2.68 6.12 -20.30
C THR A 61 2.97 6.90 -21.58
N PRO A 62 1.99 7.59 -22.17
CA PRO A 62 2.25 8.53 -23.28
C PRO A 62 3.33 9.58 -22.95
N SER A 63 3.56 9.85 -21.66
CA SER A 63 4.60 10.75 -21.14
C SER A 63 6.00 10.11 -21.00
N GLY A 64 6.15 8.81 -21.31
CA GLY A 64 7.42 8.07 -21.20
C GLY A 64 7.80 7.68 -19.77
N LYS A 65 6.90 7.85 -18.80
CA LYS A 65 7.11 7.44 -17.40
C LYS A 65 6.61 6.01 -17.18
N TRP A 66 7.39 5.22 -16.44
CA TRP A 66 7.03 3.89 -15.94
C TRP A 66 5.91 4.02 -14.91
N HIS A 67 4.85 3.23 -15.03
CA HIS A 67 3.63 3.46 -14.27
C HIS A 67 2.77 2.20 -14.20
N GLY A 68 2.31 1.86 -13.00
CA GLY A 68 1.27 0.84 -12.83
C GLY A 68 -0.11 1.47 -12.82
N LEU A 69 -1.07 0.84 -13.48
CA LEU A 69 -2.48 1.16 -13.36
C LEU A 69 -3.04 0.46 -12.12
N GLU A 70 -3.82 1.19 -11.33
CA GLU A 70 -4.53 0.61 -10.19
C GLU A 70 -6.02 0.86 -10.28
N ARG A 71 -6.78 -0.10 -9.75
CA ARG A 71 -8.21 0.01 -9.53
C ARG A 71 -8.51 -0.49 -8.13
N HIS A 72 -9.15 0.35 -7.32
CA HIS A 72 -9.60 0.00 -5.97
C HIS A 72 -11.12 0.08 -5.94
N ASP A 73 -11.80 -1.07 -5.89
CA ASP A 73 -13.25 -1.12 -5.70
C ASP A 73 -13.56 -1.25 -4.22
N HIS A 74 -14.20 -0.23 -3.63
CA HIS A 74 -14.58 -0.19 -2.22
C HIS A 74 -16.08 -0.51 -2.04
N PHE A 75 -16.40 -1.37 -1.07
CA PHE A 75 -17.78 -1.84 -0.81
C PHE A 75 -18.22 -1.50 0.62
N GLY A 76 -19.28 -0.73 0.75
CA GLY A 76 -19.90 -0.32 2.01
C GLY A 76 -19.52 1.08 2.46
N TYR A 77 -18.30 1.52 2.17
CA TYR A 77 -17.82 2.86 2.49
C TYR A 77 -16.77 3.33 1.48
N CYS A 78 -16.75 4.63 1.25
CA CYS A 78 -15.84 5.28 0.32
C CYS A 78 -15.14 6.42 1.04
N TYR A 79 -13.89 6.22 1.41
CA TYR A 79 -13.16 7.25 2.13
C TYR A 79 -12.67 8.37 1.20
N GLY A 80 -12.40 9.56 1.75
CA GLY A 80 -11.85 10.68 1.00
C GLY A 80 -12.90 11.44 0.19
N TRP A 81 -12.95 11.22 -1.12
CA TRP A 81 -13.75 12.04 -2.05
C TRP A 81 -15.20 11.56 -2.26
N ALA A 82 -15.60 10.44 -1.66
CA ALA A 82 -16.90 9.82 -1.88
C ALA A 82 -17.57 9.33 -0.58
N VAL A 83 -17.33 10.01 0.56
CA VAL A 83 -17.71 9.64 1.95
C VAL A 83 -19.17 9.18 2.13
N ASN A 84 -20.09 9.63 1.30
CA ASN A 84 -21.52 9.30 1.37
C ASN A 84 -21.98 8.24 0.36
N GLN A 85 -21.06 7.54 -0.30
CA GLN A 85 -21.37 6.52 -1.30
C GLN A 85 -21.27 5.12 -0.69
N SER A 86 -22.26 4.27 -0.98
CA SER A 86 -22.25 2.86 -0.53
C SER A 86 -21.19 2.01 -1.23
N SER A 87 -20.64 2.48 -2.35
CA SER A 87 -19.53 1.88 -3.07
C SER A 87 -18.92 2.89 -4.03
N CYS A 88 -17.65 2.70 -4.35
CA CYS A 88 -16.94 3.53 -5.31
C CYS A 88 -15.75 2.76 -5.87
N THR A 89 -15.29 3.21 -7.01
CA THR A 89 -14.04 2.80 -7.62
C THR A 89 -13.08 3.97 -7.62
N ILE A 90 -11.87 3.77 -7.12
CA ILE A 90 -10.73 4.66 -7.32
C ILE A 90 -9.90 4.09 -8.47
N LEU A 91 -9.75 4.83 -9.56
CA LEU A 91 -8.91 4.45 -10.69
C LEU A 91 -7.66 5.32 -10.68
N ILE A 92 -6.49 4.71 -10.55
CA ILE A 92 -5.20 5.39 -10.60
C ILE A 92 -4.57 5.07 -11.95
N THR A 93 -4.69 6.01 -12.87
CA THR A 93 -4.11 5.95 -14.21
C THR A 93 -3.18 7.17 -14.39
N GLU A 94 -3.23 7.84 -15.54
CA GLU A 94 -2.60 9.15 -15.71
C GLU A 94 -3.20 10.25 -14.83
N ASN A 95 -4.36 10.00 -14.22
CA ASN A 95 -4.98 10.80 -13.17
C ASN A 95 -5.57 9.84 -12.12
N VAL A 96 -5.92 10.36 -10.94
CA VAL A 96 -6.74 9.63 -9.97
C VAL A 96 -8.19 10.02 -10.19
N TYR A 97 -9.02 9.06 -10.58
CA TYR A 97 -10.46 9.23 -10.73
C TYR A 97 -11.20 8.55 -9.58
N VAL A 98 -12.33 9.14 -9.20
CA VAL A 98 -13.26 8.56 -8.24
C VAL A 98 -14.59 8.40 -8.95
N VAL A 99 -15.10 7.17 -8.98
CA VAL A 99 -16.33 6.79 -9.66
C VAL A 99 -17.31 6.20 -8.64
N ALA A 100 -18.52 6.74 -8.55
CA ALA A 100 -19.61 6.23 -7.73
C ALA A 100 -20.96 6.50 -8.41
N SER A 101 -22.07 6.06 -7.80
CA SER A 101 -23.39 6.06 -8.46
C SER A 101 -23.83 7.42 -9.02
N ASN A 102 -23.47 8.52 -8.37
CA ASN A 102 -23.82 9.89 -8.81
C ASN A 102 -22.58 10.81 -8.87
N LEU A 103 -21.39 10.24 -9.00
CA LEU A 103 -20.14 10.99 -8.96
C LEU A 103 -19.16 10.37 -9.95
N CYS A 104 -18.62 11.17 -10.85
CA CYS A 104 -17.34 10.86 -11.46
C CYS A 104 -16.51 12.12 -11.51
N CYS A 105 -15.29 12.05 -10.99
CA CYS A 105 -14.45 13.23 -10.87
C CYS A 105 -12.97 12.88 -10.85
N ILE A 106 -12.14 13.89 -11.10
CA ILE A 106 -10.69 13.85 -10.96
C ILE A 106 -10.34 14.25 -9.52
N ALA A 107 -9.88 13.30 -8.73
CA ALA A 107 -9.41 13.55 -7.37
C ALA A 107 -8.04 14.23 -7.37
N LEU A 108 -7.13 13.73 -8.22
CA LEU A 108 -5.79 14.28 -8.37
C LEU A 108 -5.35 14.19 -9.84
N PRO A 109 -5.01 15.31 -10.50
CA PRO A 109 -4.52 15.29 -11.87
C PRO A 109 -3.02 14.97 -11.94
N GLY A 110 -2.61 14.08 -12.85
CA GLY A 110 -1.21 13.74 -13.10
C GLY A 110 -0.80 12.29 -12.79
N ASN A 111 0.42 11.94 -13.18
CA ASN A 111 0.93 10.56 -13.28
C ASN A 111 1.15 9.86 -11.91
N PHE A 112 0.07 9.41 -11.26
CA PHE A 112 0.03 8.92 -9.86
C PHE A 112 0.21 7.42 -9.65
N GLY A 113 0.44 6.67 -10.71
CA GLY A 113 0.46 5.21 -10.66
C GLY A 113 1.80 4.70 -10.18
N VAL A 114 1.70 3.63 -9.41
CA VAL A 114 2.79 3.15 -8.58
C VAL A 114 3.65 2.18 -9.39
N PRO A 115 4.95 2.45 -9.57
CA PRO A 115 5.83 1.50 -10.27
C PRO A 115 6.01 0.24 -9.44
N ARG A 116 6.40 -0.87 -10.08
CA ARG A 116 6.60 -2.15 -9.38
C ARG A 116 7.65 -2.09 -8.28
N ASP A 117 8.66 -1.25 -8.47
CA ASP A 117 9.77 -1.02 -7.53
C ASP A 117 9.55 0.25 -6.69
N TRP A 118 8.31 0.65 -6.41
CA TRP A 118 8.04 1.87 -5.65
C TRP A 118 8.69 1.90 -4.26
N LEU A 119 8.97 0.74 -3.65
CA LEU A 119 9.71 0.69 -2.38
C LEU A 119 11.24 0.81 -2.55
N LYS A 120 11.73 1.05 -3.76
CA LYS A 120 13.15 1.30 -4.00
C LYS A 120 13.59 2.54 -3.22
N SER A 121 14.57 2.36 -2.34
CA SER A 121 15.07 3.38 -1.40
C SER A 121 14.19 3.59 -0.16
N ALA A 122 13.21 2.71 0.10
CA ALA A 122 12.49 2.68 1.37
C ALA A 122 13.44 2.38 2.53
N THR A 123 13.08 2.84 3.72
CA THR A 123 13.79 2.48 4.96
C THR A 123 13.15 1.23 5.54
N TRP A 124 13.92 0.15 5.68
CA TRP A 124 13.48 -1.02 6.44
C TRP A 124 13.52 -0.69 7.94
N LEU A 125 12.38 -0.84 8.60
CA LEU A 125 12.20 -0.54 10.02
C LEU A 125 12.34 -1.76 10.92
N GLY A 126 12.37 -2.96 10.34
CA GLY A 126 12.56 -4.22 11.04
C GLY A 126 11.47 -5.23 10.72
N ILE A 127 11.38 -6.27 11.56
CA ILE A 127 10.35 -7.30 11.48
C ILE A 127 9.29 -7.04 12.55
N GLU A 128 8.03 -7.13 12.16
CA GLU A 128 6.88 -7.02 13.05
C GLU A 128 5.99 -8.26 12.94
N GLN A 129 5.06 -8.43 13.90
CA GLN A 129 4.05 -9.48 13.84
C GLN A 129 2.67 -8.89 13.53
N ILE A 130 2.11 -9.25 12.38
CA ILE A 130 0.76 -8.85 11.95
C ILE A 130 -0.06 -10.11 11.72
N HIS A 131 -1.22 -10.20 12.38
CA HIS A 131 -2.12 -11.37 12.31
C HIS A 131 -1.41 -12.72 12.54
N GLY A 132 -0.44 -12.74 13.46
CA GLY A 132 0.35 -13.93 13.79
C GLY A 132 1.48 -14.27 12.81
N ARG A 133 1.69 -13.46 11.76
CA ARG A 133 2.74 -13.64 10.74
C ARG A 133 3.86 -12.63 10.96
N ASN A 134 5.11 -13.06 10.76
CA ASN A 134 6.24 -12.14 10.71
C ASN A 134 6.24 -11.40 9.36
N VAL A 135 6.43 -10.10 9.38
CA VAL A 135 6.41 -9.22 8.20
C VAL A 135 7.58 -8.26 8.24
N ASP A 136 8.14 -7.94 7.07
CA ASP A 136 9.11 -6.85 6.93
C ASP A 136 8.37 -5.51 6.88
N HIS A 137 8.74 -4.57 7.75
CA HIS A 137 8.16 -3.23 7.78
C HIS A 137 9.06 -2.24 7.05
N TRP A 138 8.47 -1.52 6.09
CA TRP A 138 9.11 -0.52 5.24
C TRP A 138 8.45 0.84 5.38
N TYR A 139 9.25 1.89 5.29
CA TYR A 139 8.79 3.28 5.24
C TYR A 139 9.30 4.01 4.00
N ALA A 140 8.40 4.62 3.24
CA ALA A 140 8.71 5.38 2.02
C ALA A 140 7.72 6.52 1.81
N TRP A 141 8.22 7.74 1.59
CA TRP A 141 7.40 8.93 1.29
C TRP A 141 6.16 9.11 2.19
N GLU A 142 6.33 8.94 3.50
CA GLU A 142 5.24 9.07 4.50
C GLU A 142 4.23 7.93 4.51
N HIS A 143 4.45 6.90 3.70
CA HIS A 143 3.72 5.64 3.71
C HIS A 143 4.48 4.57 4.49
N GLU A 144 3.73 3.66 5.09
CA GLU A 144 4.25 2.43 5.66
C GLU A 144 3.72 1.24 4.88
N TYR A 145 4.55 0.21 4.73
CA TYR A 145 4.21 -1.00 4.00
C TYR A 145 4.79 -2.20 4.73
N TRP A 146 3.96 -3.23 4.90
CA TRP A 146 4.38 -4.48 5.51
C TRP A 146 4.29 -5.56 4.46
N SER A 147 5.38 -6.28 4.23
CA SER A 147 5.45 -7.38 3.27
C SER A 147 5.70 -8.71 3.96
N GLU A 148 5.36 -9.81 3.30
CA GLU A 148 5.85 -11.13 3.71
C GLU A 148 7.39 -11.13 3.74
N VAL A 149 7.96 -11.88 4.69
CA VAL A 149 9.42 -12.03 4.82
C VAL A 149 9.97 -12.99 3.75
N ASP A 150 9.20 -14.00 3.40
CA ASP A 150 9.56 -15.00 2.40
C ASP A 150 9.02 -14.61 1.01
N GLU A 151 9.64 -15.12 -0.05
CA GLU A 151 9.18 -14.92 -1.43
C GLU A 151 7.76 -15.51 -1.62
N PRO A 152 6.86 -14.78 -2.31
CA PRO A 152 7.12 -13.65 -3.21
C PRO A 152 7.09 -12.26 -2.55
N ARG A 153 7.13 -12.15 -1.21
CA ARG A 153 7.14 -10.88 -0.47
C ARG A 153 5.92 -9.99 -0.77
N ASN A 154 4.74 -10.59 -0.87
CA ASN A 154 3.50 -9.86 -1.15
C ASN A 154 3.18 -8.88 -0.02
N GLY A 155 2.36 -7.87 -0.32
CA GLY A 155 1.89 -6.93 0.69
C GLY A 155 0.95 -7.59 1.68
N VAL A 156 1.15 -7.33 2.96
CA VAL A 156 0.26 -7.74 4.05
C VAL A 156 -0.54 -6.56 4.55
N ARG A 157 0.11 -5.41 4.70
CA ARG A 157 -0.54 -4.17 5.13
C ARG A 157 0.06 -2.97 4.42
N TYR A 158 -0.75 -1.94 4.25
CA TYR A 158 -0.34 -0.62 3.82
C TYR A 158 -0.97 0.44 4.72
N SER A 159 -0.22 1.50 5.00
CA SER A 159 -0.73 2.73 5.60
C SER A 159 -0.50 3.88 4.63
N GLY A 160 -1.56 4.66 4.41
CA GLY A 160 -1.47 5.92 3.67
C GLY A 160 -0.59 6.96 4.39
N PRO A 161 -0.45 8.16 3.80
CA PRO A 161 0.38 9.22 4.35
C PRO A 161 0.04 9.51 5.82
N ASN A 162 1.08 9.62 6.66
CA ASN A 162 1.03 9.79 8.11
C ASN A 162 0.35 11.09 8.66
N PHE A 163 -0.48 11.77 7.88
CA PHE A 163 -1.04 13.09 8.22
C PHE A 163 -2.30 13.06 9.08
N LYS A 164 -2.96 11.90 9.24
CA LYS A 164 -4.15 11.78 10.08
C LYS A 164 -3.93 10.73 11.18
N THR A 165 -4.24 11.12 12.41
CA THR A 165 -4.38 10.22 13.55
C THR A 165 -5.86 10.17 13.92
N PRO A 166 -6.49 8.99 13.98
CA PRO A 166 -5.92 7.65 13.73
C PRO A 166 -5.55 7.38 12.26
N ARG A 167 -4.57 6.49 12.04
CA ARG A 167 -4.02 6.14 10.71
C ARG A 167 -4.99 5.25 9.94
N GLN A 168 -5.09 5.47 8.63
CA GLN A 168 -5.77 4.54 7.73
C GLN A 168 -4.90 3.32 7.46
N PHE A 169 -5.51 2.13 7.47
CA PHE A 169 -4.85 0.88 7.11
C PHE A 169 -5.60 0.16 6.00
N THR A 170 -4.84 -0.49 5.12
CA THR A 170 -5.32 -1.46 4.14
C THR A 170 -4.65 -2.79 4.46
N ASP A 171 -5.42 -3.75 4.94
CA ASP A 171 -4.98 -5.12 5.19
C ASP A 171 -5.27 -5.98 3.98
N TYR A 172 -4.24 -6.35 3.23
CA TYR A 172 -4.36 -7.17 2.03
C TYR A 172 -4.53 -8.65 2.37
N ASP A 173 -5.34 -9.35 1.59
CA ASP A 173 -5.58 -10.78 1.70
C ASP A 173 -5.83 -11.40 0.32
N ALA A 174 -5.59 -12.71 0.20
CA ALA A 174 -5.88 -13.48 -1.01
C ALA A 174 -5.26 -12.89 -2.30
N TRP A 175 -3.93 -12.70 -2.31
CA TRP A 175 -3.19 -12.29 -3.51
C TRP A 175 -3.31 -13.33 -4.63
N GLU A 176 -3.70 -12.87 -5.81
CA GLU A 176 -3.75 -13.63 -7.06
C GLU A 176 -2.87 -12.94 -8.10
N VAL A 177 -1.70 -13.53 -8.37
CA VAL A 177 -0.72 -12.98 -9.33
C VAL A 177 -1.06 -13.44 -10.73
N VAL A 178 -1.80 -12.60 -11.46
CA VAL A 178 -2.26 -12.86 -12.83
C VAL A 178 -2.25 -11.56 -13.67
N PRO A 179 -2.06 -11.67 -15.00
CA PRO A 179 -2.27 -10.53 -15.89
C PRO A 179 -3.70 -9.99 -15.75
N GLN A 180 -3.83 -8.67 -15.71
CA GLN A 180 -5.14 -8.02 -15.64
C GLN A 180 -5.66 -7.66 -17.04
N ASP A 181 -6.98 -7.67 -17.20
CA ASP A 181 -7.63 -7.16 -18.41
C ASP A 181 -7.45 -5.63 -18.47
N PRO A 182 -6.85 -5.07 -19.54
CA PRO A 182 -6.64 -3.63 -19.66
C PRO A 182 -7.92 -2.80 -19.55
N THR A 183 -9.06 -3.37 -19.95
CA THR A 183 -10.36 -2.67 -19.91
C THR A 183 -10.88 -2.44 -18.49
N LEU A 184 -10.31 -3.10 -17.47
CA LEU A 184 -10.63 -2.85 -16.06
C LEU A 184 -10.32 -1.41 -15.63
N PHE A 185 -9.38 -0.76 -16.32
CA PHE A 185 -8.89 0.58 -16.01
C PHE A 185 -9.53 1.67 -16.90
N ASP A 186 -10.45 1.29 -17.80
CA ASP A 186 -11.19 2.24 -18.61
C ASP A 186 -12.23 2.98 -17.76
N LEU A 187 -12.40 4.28 -18.03
CA LEU A 187 -13.50 5.04 -17.46
C LEU A 187 -14.85 4.55 -18.01
N PRO A 188 -15.94 4.65 -17.21
CA PRO A 188 -17.28 4.39 -17.71
C PRO A 188 -17.62 5.29 -18.90
N LYS A 189 -18.10 4.70 -20.00
CA LYS A 189 -18.31 5.40 -21.29
C LYS A 189 -19.37 6.51 -21.25
N ASP A 190 -20.30 6.43 -20.30
CA ASP A 190 -21.47 7.31 -20.21
C ASP A 190 -21.41 8.21 -18.97
N THR A 191 -20.21 8.52 -18.48
CA THR A 191 -20.04 9.35 -17.28
C THR A 191 -19.02 10.45 -17.52
N ASP A 192 -19.38 11.68 -17.19
CA ASP A 192 -18.47 12.82 -17.27
C ASP A 192 -17.58 12.84 -16.02
N CYS A 193 -16.30 12.49 -16.21
CA CYS A 193 -15.28 12.48 -15.18
C CYS A 193 -14.31 13.67 -15.34
N SER A 194 -14.68 14.72 -16.08
CA SER A 194 -13.81 15.85 -16.38
C SER A 194 -13.68 16.87 -15.23
N GLN A 195 -14.63 16.85 -14.29
CA GLN A 195 -14.69 17.81 -13.19
C GLN A 195 -13.82 17.36 -12.01
N PRO A 196 -13.23 18.29 -11.24
CA PRO A 196 -12.51 17.95 -10.02
C PRO A 196 -13.47 17.42 -8.94
N CYS A 197 -12.98 16.55 -8.06
CA CYS A 197 -13.76 16.12 -6.90
C CYS A 197 -13.90 17.29 -5.90
N SER A 198 -15.13 17.47 -5.39
CA SER A 198 -15.52 18.52 -4.45
C SER A 198 -15.90 17.95 -3.09
#